data_AF-A0A4Q1R4I4-F1
#
_entry.id   AF-A0A4Q1R4I4-F1
#
_cell.length_a   1.000
_cell.length_b   1.000
_cell.length_c   1.000
_cell.angle_alpha   90.00
_cell.angle_beta   90.00
_cell.angle_gamma   90.00
#
_symmetry.space_group_name_H-M   'P 1'
#
loop_
_entity.id
_entity.type
_entity.pdbx_description
1 polymer ?
#
loop_
_entity_poly.entity_id
_entity_poly.type
_entity_poly.pdbx_seq_one_letter_code
_entity_poly.pdbx_strand_id
1 'polypeptide(L)'
;MGEHTEDQEHGAEPAREPLTAARARELTAGLREAMDDVRRSVAVLAARVRDAHAARVWLPLGHGSWEAYCRAEFGISRAQAYRLLDVARSLAAIHDAVTAGPQPSRTRDTDPGAAAALDYGLSQRALIAVSGRTDVVAEIITRRLAALAHSGLKALHPATVRAVVRQAVRDVRAAPPPAPVEPPADPAVAALRAVVDDLAACSHQLGELMLEVAPAYLSDTEAADVLALLCDEIGETVENGLAARRYALTGDRRALAGTVL
;
A
#
# COMPACT_ATOMS: atom_id res chain seq x y z
N MET A 1 32.79 63.29 -17.80
CA MET A 1 32.85 63.29 -19.29
C MET A 1 33.15 61.87 -19.71
N GLY A 2 32.13 61.17 -20.21
CA GLY A 2 32.18 59.75 -20.57
C GLY A 2 30.89 59.03 -20.17
N GLU A 3 29.75 59.52 -20.67
CA GLU A 3 28.43 58.91 -20.56
C GLU A 3 28.34 57.72 -21.51
N HIS A 4 27.87 56.57 -21.02
CA HIS A 4 27.19 55.56 -21.84
C HIS A 4 26.22 54.79 -20.94
N THR A 5 25.02 55.34 -20.82
CA THR A 5 23.84 54.63 -20.31
C THR A 5 23.17 53.98 -21.52
N GLU A 6 23.34 52.68 -21.70
CA GLU A 6 22.48 51.91 -22.60
C GLU A 6 21.23 51.52 -21.83
N ASP A 7 20.15 52.24 -22.11
CA ASP A 7 18.80 51.94 -21.66
C ASP A 7 18.36 50.57 -22.20
N GLN A 8 18.32 49.58 -21.32
CA GLN A 8 17.53 48.38 -21.53
C GLN A 8 16.05 48.72 -21.35
N GLU A 9 15.36 49.02 -22.45
CA GLU A 9 13.90 48.94 -22.53
C GLU A 9 13.46 47.50 -22.24
N HIS A 10 13.23 47.21 -20.96
CA HIS A 10 12.38 46.09 -20.54
C HIS A 10 10.97 46.38 -21.05
N GLY A 11 10.61 45.75 -22.17
CA GLY A 11 9.24 45.73 -22.68
C GLY A 11 8.28 45.33 -21.56
N ALA A 12 7.51 46.30 -21.07
CA ALA A 12 6.48 46.07 -20.07
C ALA A 12 5.45 45.10 -20.66
N GLU A 13 5.38 43.88 -20.10
CA GLU A 13 4.25 42.99 -20.34
C GLU A 13 2.96 43.79 -20.08
N PRO A 14 1.98 43.81 -21.01
CA PRO A 14 0.73 44.51 -20.78
C PRO A 14 0.05 43.92 -19.55
N ALA A 15 -0.34 44.81 -18.62
CA ALA A 15 -0.98 44.44 -17.37
C ALA A 15 -2.23 43.59 -17.66
N ARG A 16 -2.13 42.28 -17.38
CA ARG A 16 -3.25 41.35 -17.53
C ARG A 16 -4.43 41.85 -16.70
N GLU A 17 -5.60 42.00 -17.33
CA GLU A 17 -6.82 42.44 -16.66
C GLU A 17 -7.08 41.61 -15.39
N PRO A 18 -7.50 42.25 -14.28
CA PRO A 18 -7.74 41.54 -13.03
C PRO A 18 -8.81 40.46 -13.20
N LEU A 19 -8.46 39.23 -12.85
CA LEU A 19 -9.35 38.09 -12.95
C LEU A 19 -10.63 38.31 -12.12
N THR A 20 -11.81 38.16 -12.73
CA THR A 20 -13.08 38.28 -11.98
C THR A 20 -13.23 37.14 -10.96
N ALA A 21 -13.95 37.39 -9.86
CA ALA A 21 -14.19 36.39 -8.83
C ALA A 21 -14.93 35.13 -9.35
N ALA A 22 -15.82 35.29 -10.34
CA ALA A 22 -16.48 34.17 -11.00
C ALA A 22 -15.47 33.29 -11.75
N ARG A 23 -14.59 33.92 -12.56
CA ARG A 23 -13.54 33.21 -13.29
C ARG A 23 -12.53 32.55 -12.36
N ALA A 24 -12.20 33.18 -11.23
CA ALA A 24 -11.36 32.58 -10.20
C ALA A 24 -11.97 31.29 -9.62
N ARG A 25 -13.28 31.29 -9.34
CA ARG A 25 -13.98 30.10 -8.82
C ARG A 25 -14.03 28.97 -9.85
N GLU A 26 -14.29 29.28 -11.12
CA GLU A 26 -14.25 28.30 -12.23
C GLU A 26 -12.87 27.66 -12.37
N LEU A 27 -11.80 28.47 -12.46
CA LEU A 27 -10.44 27.96 -12.56
C LEU A 27 -10.09 27.09 -11.35
N THR A 28 -10.50 27.51 -10.15
CA THR A 28 -10.27 26.71 -8.95
C THR A 28 -11.05 25.39 -8.98
N ALA A 29 -12.27 25.37 -9.53
CA ALA A 29 -13.03 24.13 -9.70
C ALA A 29 -12.33 23.18 -10.68
N GLY A 30 -11.89 23.68 -11.83
CA GLY A 30 -11.13 22.89 -12.81
C GLY A 30 -9.81 22.34 -12.25
N LEU A 31 -9.10 23.12 -11.42
CA LEU A 31 -7.91 22.64 -10.71
C LEU A 31 -8.24 21.50 -9.73
N ARG A 32 -9.35 21.58 -9.00
CA ARG A 32 -9.76 20.51 -8.08
C ARG A 32 -10.07 19.22 -8.82
N GLU A 33 -10.78 19.32 -9.95
CA GLU A 33 -11.12 18.19 -10.81
C GLU A 33 -9.86 17.53 -11.40
N ALA A 34 -8.94 18.31 -11.97
CA ALA A 34 -7.66 17.79 -12.46
C ALA A 34 -6.85 17.08 -11.35
N MET A 35 -6.88 17.62 -10.13
CA MET A 35 -6.25 16.96 -8.98
C MET A 35 -6.94 15.66 -8.56
N ASP A 36 -8.27 15.55 -8.70
CA ASP A 36 -9.01 14.30 -8.50
C ASP A 36 -8.62 13.25 -9.56
N ASP A 37 -8.47 13.65 -10.82
CA ASP A 37 -8.04 12.75 -11.90
C ASP A 37 -6.62 12.22 -11.69
N VAL A 38 -5.70 13.09 -11.23
CA VAL A 38 -4.35 12.66 -10.83
C VAL A 38 -4.41 11.65 -9.69
N ARG A 39 -5.24 11.88 -8.66
CA ARG A 39 -5.40 10.92 -7.55
C ARG A 39 -5.91 9.57 -8.03
N ARG A 40 -6.93 9.57 -8.89
CA ARG A 40 -7.48 8.34 -9.48
C ARG A 40 -6.41 7.58 -10.28
N SER A 41 -5.63 8.29 -11.08
CA SER A 41 -4.53 7.72 -11.86
C SER A 41 -3.43 7.11 -10.98
N VAL A 42 -3.10 7.76 -9.86
CA VAL A 42 -2.15 7.22 -8.88
C VAL A 42 -2.69 5.94 -8.23
N ALA A 43 -3.99 5.87 -7.92
CA ALA A 43 -4.60 4.66 -7.39
C ALA A 43 -4.53 3.48 -8.39
N VAL A 44 -4.82 3.74 -9.68
CA VAL A 44 -4.64 2.75 -10.76
C VAL A 44 -3.19 2.27 -10.82
N LEU A 45 -2.24 3.21 -10.85
CA LEU A 45 -0.82 2.88 -10.95
C LEU A 45 -0.37 2.03 -9.76
N ALA A 46 -0.79 2.40 -8.55
CA ALA A 46 -0.45 1.68 -7.33
C ALA A 46 -0.97 0.24 -7.37
N ALA A 47 -2.21 0.01 -7.81
CA ALA A 47 -2.76 -1.34 -7.99
C ALA A 47 -1.92 -2.15 -9.00
N ARG A 48 -1.62 -1.57 -10.17
CA ARG A 48 -0.81 -2.23 -11.20
C ARG A 48 0.61 -2.55 -10.73
N VAL A 49 1.23 -1.64 -9.99
CA VAL A 49 2.56 -1.85 -9.40
C VAL A 49 2.55 -3.01 -8.42
N ARG A 50 1.54 -3.09 -7.54
CA ARG A 50 1.38 -4.23 -6.63
C ARG A 50 1.22 -5.53 -7.41
N ASP A 51 0.33 -5.56 -8.38
CA ASP A 51 0.01 -6.79 -9.12
C ASP A 51 1.22 -7.26 -9.94
N ALA A 52 1.93 -6.34 -10.59
CA ALA A 52 3.19 -6.62 -11.28
C ALA A 52 4.28 -7.11 -10.31
N HIS A 53 4.35 -6.53 -9.11
CA HIS A 53 5.33 -6.94 -8.11
C HIS A 53 5.03 -8.32 -7.53
N ALA A 54 3.76 -8.61 -7.23
CA ALA A 54 3.31 -9.91 -6.76
C ALA A 54 3.56 -11.00 -7.81
N ALA A 55 3.33 -10.69 -9.09
CA ALA A 55 3.62 -11.59 -10.21
C ALA A 55 5.11 -11.71 -10.56
N ARG A 56 5.99 -10.97 -9.87
CA ARG A 56 7.45 -10.91 -10.12
C ARG A 56 7.78 -10.72 -11.60
N VAL A 57 7.08 -9.81 -12.29
CA VAL A 57 7.18 -9.63 -13.77
C VAL A 57 8.60 -9.40 -14.30
N TRP A 58 9.52 -8.97 -13.45
CA TRP A 58 10.92 -8.78 -13.80
C TRP A 58 11.66 -10.08 -14.11
N LEU A 59 11.26 -11.21 -13.51
CA LEU A 59 11.90 -12.51 -13.73
C LEU A 59 11.70 -13.05 -15.14
N PRO A 60 10.47 -13.19 -15.67
CA PRO A 60 10.26 -13.65 -17.05
C PRO A 60 10.78 -12.65 -18.10
N LEU A 61 10.94 -11.38 -17.73
CA LEU A 61 11.56 -10.36 -18.57
C LEU A 61 13.10 -10.32 -18.48
N GLY A 62 13.71 -11.22 -17.69
CA GLY A 62 15.17 -11.38 -17.62
C GLY A 62 15.90 -10.36 -16.74
N HIS A 63 15.19 -9.61 -15.90
CA HIS A 63 15.81 -8.70 -14.94
C HIS A 63 16.02 -9.39 -13.59
N GLY A 64 17.21 -9.23 -13.00
CA GLY A 64 17.55 -9.87 -11.72
C GLY A 64 16.85 -9.30 -10.48
N SER A 65 16.11 -8.18 -10.60
CA SER A 65 15.36 -7.59 -9.49
C SER A 65 14.30 -6.59 -9.96
N TRP A 66 13.34 -6.28 -9.07
CA TRP A 66 12.38 -5.19 -9.26
C TRP A 66 13.05 -3.86 -9.58
N GLU A 67 14.16 -3.54 -8.91
CA GLU A 67 14.90 -2.30 -9.18
C GLU A 67 15.48 -2.29 -10.59
N ALA A 68 16.10 -3.39 -11.02
CA ALA A 68 16.70 -3.48 -12.35
C ALA A 68 15.63 -3.33 -13.44
N TYR A 69 14.47 -3.95 -13.24
CA TYR A 69 13.30 -3.80 -14.09
C TYR A 69 12.80 -2.34 -14.14
N CYS A 70 12.53 -1.72 -12.99
CA CYS A 70 12.03 -0.35 -12.95
C CYS A 70 13.00 0.67 -13.54
N ARG A 71 14.31 0.45 -13.38
CA ARG A 71 15.34 1.28 -14.00
C ARG A 71 15.35 1.13 -15.52
N ALA A 72 15.27 -0.11 -16.01
CA ALA A 72 15.31 -0.42 -17.44
C ALA A 72 14.04 0.05 -18.17
N GLU A 73 12.85 -0.26 -17.63
CA GLU A 73 11.57 -0.03 -18.30
C GLU A 73 11.02 1.38 -18.09
N PHE A 74 11.22 1.97 -16.90
CA PHE A 74 10.58 3.23 -16.52
C PHE A 74 11.58 4.37 -16.27
N GLY A 75 12.89 4.09 -16.30
CA GLY A 75 13.92 5.10 -16.03
C GLY A 75 13.87 5.67 -14.60
N ILE A 76 13.24 4.97 -13.65
CA ILE A 76 13.08 5.47 -12.28
C ILE A 76 14.16 4.92 -11.33
N SER A 77 14.50 5.72 -10.32
CA SER A 77 15.45 5.31 -9.28
C SER A 77 14.91 4.19 -8.40
N ARG A 78 15.80 3.45 -7.73
CA ARG A 78 15.46 2.47 -6.67
C ARG A 78 14.49 3.07 -5.65
N ALA A 79 14.83 4.24 -5.11
CA ALA A 79 14.02 4.90 -4.09
C ALA A 79 12.60 5.20 -4.57
N GLN A 80 12.44 5.59 -5.84
CA GLN A 80 11.12 5.82 -6.44
C GLN A 80 10.36 4.53 -6.70
N ALA A 81 11.04 3.47 -7.16
CA ALA A 81 10.44 2.15 -7.36
C ALA A 81 9.85 1.57 -6.07
N TYR A 82 10.60 1.62 -4.95
CA TYR A 82 10.09 1.15 -3.66
C TYR A 82 9.05 2.10 -3.05
N ARG A 83 9.15 3.41 -3.30
CA ARG A 83 8.09 4.36 -2.90
C ARG A 83 6.74 4.04 -3.55
N LEU A 84 6.72 3.57 -4.80
CA LEU A 84 5.48 3.13 -5.44
C LEU A 84 4.89 1.90 -4.74
N LEU A 85 5.74 0.96 -4.29
CA LEU A 85 5.30 -0.19 -3.49
C LEU A 85 4.73 0.23 -2.14
N ASP A 86 5.33 1.21 -1.45
CA ASP A 86 4.80 1.72 -0.18
C ASP A 86 3.41 2.35 -0.33
N VAL A 87 3.20 3.11 -1.41
CA VAL A 87 1.89 3.68 -1.76
C VAL A 87 0.89 2.56 -2.05
N ALA A 88 1.29 1.55 -2.82
CA ALA A 88 0.45 0.42 -3.18
C ALA A 88 0.05 -0.43 -1.97
N ARG A 89 1.01 -0.73 -1.08
CA ARG A 89 0.77 -1.44 0.19
C ARG A 89 -0.26 -0.70 1.05
N SER A 90 -0.09 0.62 1.18
CA SER A 90 -0.99 1.46 1.97
C SER A 90 -2.41 1.49 1.41
N LEU A 91 -2.55 1.64 0.09
CA LEU A 91 -3.86 1.64 -0.57
C LEU A 91 -4.55 0.28 -0.49
N ALA A 92 -3.81 -0.81 -0.66
CA ALA A 92 -4.34 -2.17 -0.53
C ALA A 92 -4.89 -2.41 0.87
N ALA A 93 -4.09 -2.16 1.92
CA ALA A 93 -4.53 -2.34 3.31
C ALA A 93 -5.77 -1.50 3.67
N ILE A 94 -5.84 -0.26 3.19
CA ILE A 94 -7.02 0.60 3.37
C ILE A 94 -8.23 0.01 2.65
N HIS A 95 -8.07 -0.46 1.42
CA HIS A 95 -9.15 -1.04 0.63
C HIS A 95 -9.68 -2.34 1.25
N ASP A 96 -8.77 -3.21 1.70
CA ASP A 96 -9.11 -4.47 2.35
C ASP A 96 -9.88 -4.20 3.66
N ALA A 97 -9.45 -3.21 4.46
CA ALA A 97 -10.15 -2.80 5.67
C ALA A 97 -11.57 -2.26 5.39
N VAL A 98 -11.75 -1.52 4.28
CA VAL A 98 -13.05 -1.01 3.85
C VAL A 98 -13.96 -2.14 3.38
N THR A 99 -13.43 -3.09 2.60
CA THR A 99 -14.20 -4.20 2.04
C THR A 99 -14.51 -5.30 3.06
N ALA A 100 -13.71 -5.45 4.11
CA ALA A 100 -13.98 -6.31 5.26
C ALA A 100 -15.09 -5.79 6.19
N GLY A 101 -15.48 -4.52 6.07
CA GLY A 101 -16.60 -3.94 6.81
C GLY A 101 -17.98 -4.49 6.38
N PRO A 102 -19.05 -4.27 7.17
CA PRO A 102 -20.41 -4.70 6.82
C PRO A 102 -20.80 -4.12 5.44
N GLN A 103 -21.20 -5.02 4.54
CA GLN A 103 -21.30 -4.76 3.09
C GLN A 103 -22.03 -3.44 2.77
N PRO A 104 -21.38 -2.46 2.12
CA PRO A 104 -22.11 -1.47 1.34
C PRO A 104 -22.77 -2.20 0.17
N SER A 105 -24.05 -1.92 -0.06
CA SER A 105 -24.88 -2.52 -1.11
C SER A 105 -24.13 -2.73 -2.42
N ARG A 106 -23.97 -3.99 -2.84
CA ARG A 106 -23.34 -4.36 -4.11
C ARG A 106 -24.38 -4.42 -5.21
N THR A 107 -24.40 -3.42 -6.10
CA THR A 107 -24.61 -3.69 -7.52
C THR A 107 -23.23 -3.96 -8.11
N ARG A 108 -22.98 -5.23 -8.39
CA ARG A 108 -21.74 -5.75 -8.93
C ARG A 108 -21.76 -5.50 -10.44
N ASP A 109 -20.87 -4.64 -10.92
CA ASP A 109 -20.41 -4.69 -12.30
C ASP A 109 -18.90 -4.49 -12.31
N THR A 110 -18.19 -5.46 -12.84
CA THR A 110 -16.72 -5.45 -13.00
C THR A 110 -16.39 -4.59 -14.21
N ASP A 111 -16.27 -3.29 -13.96
CA ASP A 111 -15.95 -2.25 -14.94
C ASP A 111 -14.79 -1.37 -14.38
N PRO A 112 -14.17 -0.43 -15.13
CA PRO A 112 -13.01 0.38 -14.72
C PRO A 112 -13.19 1.21 -13.42
N GLY A 113 -14.36 1.13 -12.79
CA GLY A 113 -14.68 1.65 -11.46
C GLY A 113 -13.90 1.04 -10.30
N ALA A 114 -13.11 -0.03 -10.48
CA ALA A 114 -12.22 -0.55 -9.43
C ALA A 114 -11.20 0.51 -8.94
N ALA A 115 -10.76 1.40 -9.82
CA ALA A 115 -9.88 2.51 -9.45
C ALA A 115 -10.61 3.68 -8.76
N ALA A 116 -11.85 3.95 -9.16
CA ALA A 116 -12.72 4.90 -8.46
C ALA A 116 -13.10 4.38 -7.06
N ALA A 117 -13.18 3.06 -6.88
CA ALA A 117 -13.37 2.41 -5.58
C ALA A 117 -12.15 2.55 -4.65
N LEU A 118 -10.97 2.84 -5.20
CA LEU A 118 -9.73 3.08 -4.45
C LEU A 118 -9.46 4.57 -4.18
N ASP A 119 -10.25 5.49 -4.76
CA ASP A 119 -10.08 6.92 -4.53
C ASP A 119 -10.74 7.35 -3.21
N TYR A 120 -9.94 7.29 -2.14
CA TYR A 120 -10.31 7.82 -0.83
C TYR A 120 -10.02 9.33 -0.69
N GLY A 121 -9.56 10.00 -1.75
CA GLY A 121 -9.11 11.40 -1.73
C GLY A 121 -7.85 11.61 -0.89
N LEU A 122 -6.99 10.59 -0.81
CA LEU A 122 -5.73 10.65 -0.08
C LEU A 122 -4.60 11.12 -1.01
N SER A 123 -3.69 11.95 -0.49
CA SER A 123 -2.49 12.33 -1.24
C SER A 123 -1.42 11.24 -1.13
N GLN A 124 -0.54 11.16 -2.12
CA GLN A 124 0.60 10.23 -2.09
C GLN A 124 1.45 10.41 -0.81
N ARG A 125 1.66 11.65 -0.38
CA ARG A 125 2.36 11.96 0.88
C ARG A 125 1.65 11.37 2.10
N ALA A 126 0.33 11.39 2.13
CA ALA A 126 -0.44 10.81 3.23
C ALA A 126 -0.30 9.28 3.25
N LEU A 127 -0.32 8.64 2.08
CA LEU A 127 -0.13 7.19 1.93
C LEU A 127 1.28 6.77 2.36
N ILE A 128 2.32 7.46 1.89
CA ILE A 128 3.71 7.19 2.30
C ILE A 128 3.88 7.37 3.81
N ALA A 129 3.27 8.39 4.42
CA ALA A 129 3.40 8.64 5.86
C ALA A 129 2.78 7.55 6.75
N VAL A 130 1.92 6.68 6.19
CA VAL A 130 1.29 5.58 6.92
C VAL A 130 1.76 4.21 6.44
N SER A 131 2.69 4.13 5.49
CA SER A 131 3.09 2.85 4.86
C SER A 131 3.69 1.83 5.83
N GLY A 132 4.32 2.30 6.90
CA GLY A 132 4.85 1.47 8.00
C GLY A 132 3.86 1.20 9.14
N ARG A 133 2.61 1.68 9.06
CA ARG A 133 1.55 1.51 10.10
C ARG A 133 0.19 1.17 9.47
N THR A 134 0.22 0.37 8.41
CA THR A 134 -0.97 0.07 7.59
C THR A 134 -1.97 -0.81 8.33
N ASP A 135 -1.49 -1.69 9.20
CA ASP A 135 -2.23 -2.47 10.18
C ASP A 135 -3.04 -1.59 11.14
N VAL A 136 -2.42 -0.56 11.72
CA VAL A 136 -3.08 0.38 12.64
C VAL A 136 -4.17 1.16 11.92
N VAL A 137 -3.88 1.63 10.70
CA VAL A 137 -4.87 2.33 9.86
C VAL A 137 -6.05 1.41 9.55
N ALA A 138 -5.78 0.17 9.13
CA ALA A 138 -6.80 -0.82 8.80
C ALA A 138 -7.71 -1.10 10.01
N GLU A 139 -7.14 -1.34 11.19
CA GLU A 139 -7.90 -1.60 12.42
C GLU A 139 -8.83 -0.43 12.80
N ILE A 140 -8.33 0.81 12.70
CA ILE A 140 -9.15 2.01 12.97
C ILE A 140 -10.30 2.11 11.97
N ILE A 141 -10.05 1.86 10.68
CA ILE A 141 -11.09 1.90 9.64
C ILE A 141 -12.14 0.84 9.93
N THR A 142 -11.75 -0.44 10.08
CA THR A 142 -12.68 -1.55 10.29
C THR A 142 -13.55 -1.31 11.53
N ARG A 143 -12.94 -0.91 12.65
CA ARG A 143 -13.66 -0.59 13.89
C ARG A 143 -14.68 0.54 13.71
N ARG A 144 -14.32 1.62 13.00
CA ARG A 144 -15.21 2.76 12.77
C ARG A 144 -16.36 2.41 11.82
N LEU A 145 -16.09 1.68 10.74
CA LEU A 145 -17.12 1.23 9.82
C LEU A 145 -18.08 0.25 10.50
N ALA A 146 -17.56 -0.68 11.33
CA ALA A 146 -18.39 -1.55 12.15
C ALA A 146 -19.28 -0.74 13.09
N ALA A 147 -18.74 0.22 13.84
CA ALA A 147 -19.54 1.06 14.73
C ALA A 147 -20.68 1.82 14.01
N LEU A 148 -20.41 2.33 12.79
CA LEU A 148 -21.43 2.99 11.96
C LEU A 148 -22.50 2.04 11.42
N ALA A 149 -22.15 0.78 11.14
CA ALA A 149 -23.14 -0.22 10.75
C ALA A 149 -24.06 -0.60 11.92
N HIS A 150 -23.49 -0.71 13.14
CA HIS A 150 -24.25 -1.00 14.35
C HIS A 150 -25.18 0.15 14.78
N SER A 151 -24.94 1.39 14.33
CA SER A 151 -25.82 2.54 14.60
C SER A 151 -27.03 2.64 13.66
N GLY A 152 -27.25 1.65 12.79
CA GLY A 152 -28.49 1.52 12.00
C GLY A 152 -28.43 2.08 10.57
N LEU A 153 -27.25 2.48 10.08
CA LEU A 153 -27.06 2.85 8.68
C LEU A 153 -27.06 1.59 7.80
N LYS A 154 -28.23 1.27 7.20
CA LYS A 154 -28.43 0.09 6.34
C LYS A 154 -27.51 0.03 5.10
N ALA A 155 -26.95 1.15 4.67
CA ALA A 155 -25.92 1.21 3.64
C ALA A 155 -24.98 2.40 3.90
N LEU A 156 -23.68 2.15 3.96
CA LEU A 156 -22.68 3.20 4.12
C LEU A 156 -22.50 3.94 2.79
N HIS A 157 -22.90 5.22 2.76
CA HIS A 157 -22.71 6.06 1.59
C HIS A 157 -21.20 6.23 1.26
N PRO A 158 -20.77 6.22 -0.02
CA PRO A 158 -19.35 6.32 -0.39
C PRO A 158 -18.63 7.54 0.19
N ALA A 159 -19.32 8.67 0.33
CA ALA A 159 -18.75 9.87 0.96
C ALA A 159 -18.42 9.65 2.45
N THR A 160 -19.23 8.87 3.17
CA THR A 160 -19.01 8.51 4.58
C THR A 160 -17.79 7.62 4.72
N VAL A 161 -17.66 6.60 3.88
CA VAL A 161 -16.47 5.73 3.84
C VAL A 161 -15.20 6.56 3.59
N ARG A 162 -15.23 7.45 2.59
CA ARG A 162 -14.11 8.37 2.33
C ARG A 162 -13.77 9.25 3.53
N ALA A 163 -14.76 9.77 4.23
CA ALA A 163 -14.55 10.59 5.42
C ALA A 163 -13.89 9.77 6.56
N VAL A 164 -14.36 8.55 6.81
CA VAL A 164 -13.78 7.64 7.81
C VAL A 164 -12.32 7.33 7.49
N VAL A 165 -12.02 6.97 6.24
CA VAL A 165 -10.66 6.67 5.80
C VAL A 165 -9.74 7.87 5.94
N ARG A 166 -10.17 9.06 5.47
CA ARG A 166 -9.38 10.30 5.62
C ARG A 166 -9.11 10.63 7.08
N GLN A 167 -10.10 10.44 7.94
CA GLN A 167 -9.93 10.71 9.37
C GLN A 167 -8.96 9.69 9.99
N ALA A 168 -9.10 8.40 9.71
CA ALA A 168 -8.18 7.37 10.22
C ALA A 168 -6.73 7.64 9.81
N VAL A 169 -6.49 7.98 8.54
CA VAL A 169 -5.14 8.33 8.05
C VAL A 169 -4.62 9.61 8.71
N ARG A 170 -5.47 10.62 8.92
CA ARG A 170 -5.07 11.84 9.64
C ARG A 170 -4.69 11.53 11.09
N ASP A 171 -5.48 10.72 11.77
CA ASP A 171 -5.24 10.36 13.17
C ASP A 171 -3.92 9.60 13.33
N VAL A 172 -3.65 8.62 12.46
CA VAL A 172 -2.38 7.90 12.48
C VAL A 172 -1.20 8.83 12.16
N ARG A 173 -1.34 9.74 11.20
CA ARG A 173 -0.28 10.71 10.88
C ARG A 173 -0.01 11.72 12.01
N ALA A 174 -1.05 12.11 12.75
CA ALA A 174 -0.94 13.03 13.87
C ALA A 174 -0.48 12.33 15.16
N ALA A 175 -0.78 11.04 15.30
CA ALA A 175 -0.27 10.23 16.39
C ALA A 175 1.26 10.18 16.30
N PRO A 176 1.97 10.46 17.42
CA PRO A 176 3.40 10.23 17.47
C PRO A 176 3.70 8.82 16.95
N PRO A 177 4.79 8.60 16.20
CA PRO A 177 5.24 7.23 15.96
C PRO A 177 5.27 6.54 17.33
N PRO A 178 4.76 5.31 17.45
CA PRO A 178 4.82 4.60 18.72
C PRO A 178 6.24 4.75 19.24
N ALA A 179 6.37 5.18 20.49
CA ALA A 179 7.69 5.27 21.12
C ALA A 179 8.42 3.97 20.78
N PRO A 180 9.71 4.02 20.36
CA PRO A 180 10.49 2.80 20.19
C PRO A 180 10.18 1.98 21.43
N VAL A 181 9.60 0.80 21.25
CA VAL A 181 9.20 -0.05 22.37
C VAL A 181 10.42 -0.08 23.27
N GLU A 182 10.32 0.56 24.45
CA GLU A 182 11.43 0.53 25.38
C GLU A 182 11.77 -0.96 25.50
N PRO A 183 13.04 -1.34 25.24
CA PRO A 183 13.42 -2.73 25.36
C PRO A 183 12.90 -3.17 26.72
N PRO A 184 12.18 -4.30 26.79
CA PRO A 184 11.58 -4.73 28.03
C PRO A 184 12.68 -4.67 29.10
N ALA A 185 12.39 -4.02 30.24
CA ALA A 185 13.38 -3.82 31.30
C ALA A 185 13.99 -5.16 31.75
N ASP A 186 13.29 -6.26 31.46
CA ASP A 186 13.78 -7.62 31.57
C ASP A 186 14.56 -8.06 30.30
N PRO A 187 15.90 -8.22 30.40
CA PRO A 187 16.73 -8.69 29.30
C PRO A 187 16.35 -10.10 28.81
N ALA A 188 15.72 -10.94 29.65
CA ALA A 188 15.25 -12.25 29.23
C ALA A 188 14.09 -12.13 28.24
N VAL A 189 13.15 -11.21 28.48
CA VAL A 189 12.03 -10.94 27.56
C VAL A 189 12.53 -10.32 26.25
N ALA A 190 13.57 -9.50 26.29
CA ALA A 190 14.21 -8.96 25.09
C ALA A 190 14.85 -10.07 24.25
N ALA A 191 15.59 -10.98 24.90
CA ALA A 191 16.22 -12.13 24.25
C ALA A 191 15.17 -13.06 23.63
N LEU A 192 14.08 -13.36 24.35
CA LEU A 192 12.96 -14.15 23.83
C LEU A 192 12.32 -13.51 22.59
N ARG A 193 12.10 -12.19 22.60
CA ARG A 193 11.55 -11.50 21.42
C ARG A 193 12.49 -11.52 20.23
N ALA A 194 13.80 -11.34 20.46
CA ALA A 194 14.80 -11.44 19.39
C ALA A 194 14.79 -12.84 18.76
N VAL A 195 14.73 -13.89 19.57
CA VAL A 195 14.62 -15.28 19.08
C VAL A 195 13.33 -15.48 18.27
N VAL A 196 12.20 -14.93 18.71
CA VAL A 196 10.92 -15.01 17.96
C VAL A 196 11.01 -14.24 16.63
N ASP A 197 11.64 -13.08 16.62
CA ASP A 197 11.83 -12.29 15.39
C ASP A 197 12.80 -12.98 14.42
N ASP A 198 13.87 -13.60 14.92
CA ASP A 198 14.79 -14.42 14.14
C ASP A 198 14.09 -15.65 13.56
N LEU A 199 13.26 -16.33 14.37
CA LEU A 199 12.47 -17.48 13.91
C LEU A 199 11.45 -17.08 12.84
N ALA A 200 10.81 -15.91 12.99
CA ALA A 200 9.94 -15.35 11.97
C ALA A 200 10.74 -15.00 10.71
N ALA A 201 11.94 -14.45 10.81
CA ALA A 201 12.79 -14.17 9.65
C ALA A 201 13.19 -15.47 8.92
N CYS A 202 13.59 -16.51 9.65
CA CYS A 202 13.87 -17.84 9.09
C CYS A 202 12.64 -18.45 8.41
N SER A 203 11.47 -18.35 9.04
CA SER A 203 10.21 -18.85 8.47
C SER A 203 9.82 -18.11 7.18
N HIS A 204 10.14 -16.82 7.07
CA HIS A 204 9.95 -16.06 5.84
C HIS A 204 10.86 -16.55 4.71
N GLN A 205 12.14 -16.80 5.02
CA GLN A 205 13.10 -17.35 4.06
C GLN A 205 12.69 -18.74 3.58
N LEU A 206 12.24 -19.61 4.49
CA LEU A 206 11.69 -20.91 4.15
C LEU A 206 10.48 -20.75 3.22
N GLY A 207 9.56 -19.84 3.54
CA GLY A 207 8.39 -19.56 2.72
C GLY A 207 8.72 -19.06 1.30
N GLU A 208 9.80 -18.29 1.14
CA GLU A 208 10.32 -17.89 -0.18
C GLU A 208 10.80 -19.10 -0.98
N LEU A 209 11.50 -20.06 -0.36
CA LEU A 209 11.88 -21.33 -1.01
C LEU A 209 10.64 -22.15 -1.40
N MET A 210 9.63 -22.20 -0.53
CA MET A 210 8.36 -22.87 -0.85
C MET A 210 7.67 -22.21 -2.05
N LEU A 211 7.80 -20.90 -2.23
CA LEU A 211 7.20 -20.17 -3.36
C LEU A 211 7.95 -20.37 -4.69
N GLU A 212 9.24 -20.71 -4.64
CA GLU A 212 9.98 -21.11 -5.84
C GLU A 212 9.49 -22.44 -6.41
N VAL A 213 9.10 -23.37 -5.53
CA VAL A 213 8.64 -24.72 -5.91
C VAL A 213 7.12 -24.78 -6.10
N ALA A 214 6.35 -24.10 -5.24
CA ALA A 214 4.89 -23.98 -5.34
C ALA A 214 4.48 -22.49 -5.45
N PRO A 215 4.40 -21.94 -6.66
CA PRO A 215 4.14 -20.52 -6.87
C PRO A 215 2.78 -20.04 -6.34
N ALA A 216 2.66 -18.73 -6.12
CA ALA A 216 1.48 -18.09 -5.50
C ALA A 216 0.12 -18.36 -6.18
N TYR A 217 0.13 -18.72 -7.47
CA TYR A 217 -1.11 -19.01 -8.21
C TYR A 217 -1.69 -20.39 -7.90
N LEU A 218 -0.90 -21.28 -7.27
CA LEU A 218 -1.38 -22.59 -6.83
C LEU A 218 -2.20 -22.45 -5.54
N SER A 219 -3.32 -23.17 -5.47
CA SER A 219 -4.06 -23.35 -4.23
C SER A 219 -3.23 -24.12 -3.21
N ASP A 220 -3.59 -24.06 -1.93
CA ASP A 220 -2.86 -24.80 -0.89
C ASP A 220 -2.93 -26.32 -1.09
N THR A 221 -4.00 -26.83 -1.69
CA THR A 221 -4.12 -28.26 -2.04
C THR A 221 -3.15 -28.66 -3.14
N GLU A 222 -3.08 -27.88 -4.22
CA GLU A 222 -2.11 -28.12 -5.30
C GLU A 222 -0.66 -27.91 -4.84
N ALA A 223 -0.44 -26.89 -4.00
CA ALA A 223 0.87 -26.64 -3.41
C ALA A 223 1.29 -27.77 -2.46
N ALA A 224 0.37 -28.39 -1.71
CA ALA A 224 0.68 -29.51 -0.83
C ALA A 224 1.30 -30.68 -1.60
N ASP A 225 0.71 -31.04 -2.75
CA ASP A 225 1.19 -32.13 -3.59
C ASP A 225 2.58 -31.85 -4.16
N VAL A 226 2.83 -30.61 -4.56
CA VAL A 226 4.12 -30.17 -5.14
C VAL A 226 5.20 -30.02 -4.07
N LEU A 227 4.85 -29.57 -2.87
CA LEU A 227 5.79 -29.36 -1.77
C LEU A 227 6.15 -30.65 -1.02
N ALA A 228 5.34 -31.71 -1.13
CA ALA A 228 5.54 -32.94 -0.37
C ALA A 228 6.97 -33.51 -0.47
N LEU A 229 7.56 -33.52 -1.66
CA LEU A 229 8.92 -34.02 -1.87
C LEU A 229 9.99 -33.11 -1.24
N LEU A 230 9.87 -31.79 -1.44
CA LEU A 230 10.81 -30.82 -0.87
C LEU A 230 10.77 -30.85 0.66
N CYS A 231 9.56 -30.89 1.24
CA CYS A 231 9.35 -30.97 2.68
C CYS A 231 10.00 -32.22 3.27
N ASP A 232 9.86 -33.39 2.64
CA ASP A 232 10.52 -34.63 3.07
C ASP A 232 12.06 -34.51 3.04
N GLU A 233 12.61 -33.93 1.97
CA GLU A 233 14.07 -33.76 1.81
C GLU A 233 14.70 -32.83 2.87
N ILE A 234 13.98 -31.79 3.29
CA ILE A 234 14.46 -30.84 4.30
C ILE A 234 14.04 -31.20 5.73
N GLY A 235 13.33 -32.32 5.91
CA GLY A 235 12.83 -32.77 7.21
C GLY A 235 11.73 -31.88 7.80
N GLU A 236 10.96 -31.22 6.94
CA GLU A 236 9.87 -30.30 7.34
C GLU A 236 8.51 -30.92 7.04
N THR A 237 7.47 -30.51 7.78
CA THR A 237 6.11 -30.98 7.47
C THR A 237 5.49 -30.17 6.35
N VAL A 238 4.63 -30.80 5.54
CA VAL A 238 3.87 -30.10 4.49
C VAL A 238 3.02 -28.97 5.08
N GLU A 239 2.46 -29.16 6.28
CA GLU A 239 1.67 -28.14 6.96
C GLU A 239 2.51 -26.91 7.33
N ASN A 240 3.72 -27.12 7.86
CA ASN A 240 4.66 -26.04 8.17
C ASN A 240 5.18 -25.36 6.88
N GLY A 241 5.44 -26.13 5.82
CA GLY A 241 5.79 -25.59 4.50
C GLY A 241 4.70 -24.68 3.92
N LEU A 242 3.44 -25.10 4.01
CA LEU A 242 2.29 -24.29 3.58
C LEU A 242 2.08 -23.05 4.47
N ALA A 243 2.30 -23.16 5.78
CA ALA A 243 2.26 -22.02 6.69
C ALA A 243 3.35 -20.98 6.37
N ALA A 244 4.59 -21.44 6.16
CA ALA A 244 5.71 -20.60 5.74
C ALA A 244 5.43 -19.93 4.39
N ARG A 245 4.89 -20.68 3.41
CA ARG A 245 4.48 -20.16 2.10
C ARG A 245 3.44 -19.04 2.23
N ARG A 246 2.37 -19.25 3.01
CA ARG A 246 1.35 -18.23 3.28
C ARG A 246 1.93 -17.00 3.98
N TYR A 247 2.86 -17.21 4.91
CA TYR A 247 3.54 -16.12 5.60
C TYR A 247 4.43 -15.30 4.65
N ALA A 248 5.17 -15.94 3.73
CA ALA A 248 5.94 -15.23 2.71
C ALA A 248 5.05 -14.42 1.75
N LEU A 249 3.88 -14.95 1.37
CA LEU A 249 2.92 -14.25 0.50
C LEU A 249 2.30 -13.01 1.15
N THR A 250 1.94 -13.12 2.42
CA THR A 250 1.07 -12.13 3.09
C THR A 250 1.83 -11.21 4.04
N GLY A 251 2.98 -11.66 4.56
CA GLY A 251 3.67 -11.04 5.69
C GLY A 251 2.90 -11.15 7.01
N ASP A 252 1.76 -11.85 7.05
CA ASP A 252 0.96 -12.00 8.26
C ASP A 252 1.50 -13.14 9.14
N ARG A 253 2.13 -12.78 10.27
CA ARG A 253 2.68 -13.75 11.23
C ARG A 253 1.65 -14.75 11.76
N ARG A 254 0.35 -14.44 11.67
CA ARG A 254 -0.73 -15.38 12.07
C ARG A 254 -0.80 -16.60 11.17
N ALA A 255 -0.25 -16.55 9.96
CA ALA A 255 -0.14 -17.72 9.09
C ALA A 255 0.74 -18.83 9.69
N LEU A 256 1.66 -18.48 10.60
CA LEU A 256 2.51 -19.41 11.35
C LEU A 256 1.86 -19.92 12.65
N ALA A 257 0.63 -19.52 12.96
CA ALA A 257 -0.01 -19.92 14.21
C ALA A 257 -0.31 -21.43 14.20
N GLY A 258 0.24 -22.15 15.18
CA GLY A 258 0.12 -23.61 15.29
C GLY A 258 1.24 -24.39 14.60
N THR A 259 2.18 -23.70 13.94
CA THR A 259 3.39 -24.27 13.34
C THR A 259 4.60 -23.69 14.06
N VAL A 260 5.51 -24.55 14.57
CA VAL A 260 6.74 -24.24 15.34
C VAL A 260 6.85 -22.77 15.79
N LEU A 261 6.01 -22.39 16.75
CA LEU A 261 6.05 -21.16 17.55
C LEU A 261 5.56 -21.51 18.96
#